data_AF-A0AAW4PGM6-F1
#
_entry.id   AF-A0AAW4PGM6-F1
#
_cell.length_a   1.000
_cell.length_b   1.000
_cell.length_c   1.000
_cell.angle_alpha   90.00
_cell.angle_beta   90.00
_cell.angle_gamma   90.00
#
_symmetry.space_group_name_H-M   'P 1'
#
loop_
_entity.id
_entity.type
_entity.pdbx_description
1 polymer ?
#
loop_
_entity_poly.entity_id
_entity_poly.type
_entity_poly.pdbx_seq_one_letter_code
_entity_poly.pdbx_strand_id
1 'polypeptide(L)'
;MHAESVDGVEPTFLEEAPIGPDIDRVLVAEYGLPYYVDIDRPEEVPADETERMIDLAERVLSAAGRRTGFGHHEEIRQSMTEWAPDRGEDRAADPGYWRRMTFALSPRERNFGCLNGDHNERAKKAKTVLAWASDRLEMETLEGIEQAQFEAIEQAWRSAVEATKERRAVEAFAVDPPATFEGWTRFEADHAAVEVAYRAENHGTPVVAAVFQTNEDEDELDAQEFTMERWIDSGGDPHAARPNRFCVTSGSDDGAYARLRSHLQTFDIESRE
;
A
#
# COMPACT_ATOMS: atom_id res chain seq x y z
N MET A 1 2.55 30.99 -11.78
CA MET A 1 2.49 32.24 -10.99
C MET A 1 2.37 31.78 -9.54
N HIS A 2 3.51 31.52 -8.90
CA HIS A 2 3.55 30.92 -7.56
C HIS A 2 3.19 32.00 -6.54
N ALA A 3 2.19 31.73 -5.70
CA ALA A 3 1.85 32.60 -4.60
C ALA A 3 3.02 32.56 -3.60
N GLU A 4 3.65 33.72 -3.34
CA GLU A 4 4.61 33.86 -2.25
C GLU A 4 3.94 33.36 -0.96
N SER A 5 4.50 32.31 -0.36
CA SER A 5 4.02 31.84 0.93
C SER A 5 4.21 32.96 1.95
N VAL A 6 3.17 33.22 2.74
CA VAL A 6 3.10 34.32 3.74
C VAL A 6 4.25 34.26 4.78
N ASP A 7 5.05 33.20 4.75
CA ASP A 7 6.16 32.92 5.66
C ASP A 7 7.53 32.69 5.00
N GLY A 8 7.63 32.71 3.66
CA GLY A 8 8.90 32.62 2.91
C GLY A 8 9.60 31.27 2.99
N VAL A 9 8.85 30.17 3.15
CA VAL A 9 9.37 28.80 3.02
C VAL A 9 8.61 28.15 1.88
N GLU A 10 9.33 27.73 0.84
CA GLU A 10 8.77 26.87 -0.20
C GLU A 10 8.74 25.43 0.36
N PRO A 11 7.58 24.75 0.34
CA PRO A 11 7.42 23.43 0.92
C PRO A 11 7.97 22.30 0.04
N THR A 12 8.63 22.64 -1.05
CA THR A 12 9.14 21.74 -2.10
C THR A 12 10.54 22.19 -2.51
N PHE A 13 11.36 21.24 -2.94
CA PHE A 13 12.73 21.43 -3.43
C PHE A 13 12.84 21.17 -4.94
N LEU A 14 11.98 20.30 -5.48
CA LEU A 14 11.86 20.07 -6.92
C LEU A 14 11.14 21.25 -7.61
N GLU A 15 11.65 21.64 -8.78
CA GLU A 15 11.05 22.70 -9.61
C GLU A 15 9.65 22.33 -10.13
N GLU A 16 9.43 21.03 -10.40
CA GLU A 16 8.16 20.48 -10.86
C GLU A 16 7.86 19.18 -10.10
N ALA A 17 6.63 19.06 -9.59
CA ALA A 17 6.16 17.83 -8.96
C ALA A 17 6.13 16.70 -10.00
N PRO A 18 6.83 15.56 -9.78
CA PRO A 18 6.86 14.44 -10.75
C PRO A 18 5.49 13.80 -11.00
N ILE A 19 4.53 14.06 -10.09
CA ILE A 19 3.22 13.42 -10.06
C ILE A 19 2.13 14.49 -10.00
N GLY A 20 1.15 14.39 -10.88
CA GLY A 20 -0.03 15.26 -10.87
C GLY A 20 -1.07 14.88 -9.80
N PRO A 21 -2.04 15.78 -9.51
CA PRO A 21 -3.04 15.57 -8.46
C PRO A 21 -4.02 14.41 -8.71
N ASP A 22 -4.12 13.91 -9.95
CA ASP A 22 -5.03 12.84 -10.37
C ASP A 22 -4.29 11.51 -10.66
N ILE A 23 -3.22 11.21 -9.91
CA ILE A 23 -2.42 9.99 -10.13
C ILE A 23 -3.25 8.70 -10.05
N ASP A 24 -4.22 8.66 -9.12
CA ASP A 24 -5.16 7.55 -8.94
C ASP A 24 -5.92 7.26 -10.24
N ARG A 25 -6.43 8.29 -10.91
CA ARG A 25 -7.19 8.15 -12.17
C ARG A 25 -6.32 7.69 -13.32
N VAL A 26 -5.09 8.21 -13.40
CA VAL A 26 -4.12 7.77 -14.41
C VAL A 26 -3.82 6.29 -14.22
N LEU A 27 -3.58 5.86 -12.99
CA LEU A 27 -3.29 4.46 -12.68
C LEU A 27 -4.51 3.56 -12.86
N VAL A 28 -5.72 3.99 -12.50
CA VAL A 28 -6.98 3.27 -12.79
C VAL A 28 -7.09 2.95 -14.28
N ALA A 29 -6.82 3.94 -15.14
CA ALA A 29 -6.83 3.76 -16.59
C ALA A 29 -5.70 2.83 -17.07
N GLU A 30 -4.48 2.99 -16.55
CA GLU A 30 -3.31 2.16 -16.88
C GLU A 30 -3.55 0.69 -16.56
N TYR A 31 -4.17 0.39 -15.41
CA TYR A 31 -4.48 -0.96 -14.95
C TYR A 31 -5.75 -1.56 -15.58
N GLY A 32 -6.43 -0.80 -16.45
CA GLY A 32 -7.62 -1.24 -17.19
C GLY A 32 -8.88 -1.34 -16.33
N LEU A 33 -8.92 -0.65 -15.19
CA LEU A 33 -10.12 -0.57 -14.36
C LEU A 33 -11.13 0.43 -14.96
N PRO A 34 -12.44 0.21 -14.79
CA PRO A 34 -13.44 1.18 -15.23
C PRO A 34 -13.26 2.55 -14.56
N TYR A 35 -13.52 3.63 -15.29
CA TYR A 35 -13.31 5.01 -14.80
C TYR A 35 -14.15 5.40 -13.57
N TYR A 36 -15.20 4.64 -13.25
CA TYR A 36 -16.08 4.86 -12.10
C TYR A 36 -15.61 4.10 -10.85
N VAL A 37 -14.49 3.37 -10.94
CA VAL A 37 -13.89 2.69 -9.79
C VAL A 37 -13.11 3.70 -9.00
N ASP A 38 -13.61 4.02 -7.81
CA ASP A 38 -12.86 4.78 -6.82
C ASP A 38 -11.86 3.85 -6.10
N ILE A 39 -10.64 4.33 -5.93
CA ILE A 39 -9.58 3.67 -5.17
C ILE A 39 -9.45 4.41 -3.85
N ASP A 40 -9.58 3.68 -2.74
CA ASP A 40 -9.36 4.27 -1.42
C ASP A 40 -7.91 4.78 -1.32
N ARG A 41 -7.74 6.00 -0.80
CA ARG A 41 -6.41 6.59 -0.60
C ARG A 41 -5.61 5.69 0.34
N PRO A 42 -4.42 5.21 -0.05
CA PRO A 42 -3.55 4.45 0.84
C PRO A 42 -3.20 5.27 2.09
N GLU A 43 -3.05 4.61 3.24
CA GLU A 43 -2.73 5.31 4.49
C GLU A 43 -1.39 6.05 4.41
N GLU A 44 -0.45 5.51 3.64
CA GLU A 44 0.90 6.05 3.41
C GLU A 44 0.94 7.28 2.49
N VAL A 45 -0.13 7.54 1.73
CA VAL A 45 -0.20 8.70 0.83
C VAL A 45 -0.69 9.92 1.62
N PRO A 46 0.05 11.04 1.65
CA PRO A 46 -0.42 12.24 2.34
C PRO A 46 -1.80 12.73 1.86
N ALA A 47 -2.67 13.11 2.79
CA ALA A 47 -4.04 13.52 2.48
C ALA A 47 -4.12 14.91 1.81
N ASP A 48 -3.17 15.79 2.12
CA ASP A 48 -3.10 17.16 1.62
C ASP A 48 -1.65 17.68 1.59
N GLU A 49 -1.47 18.91 1.14
CA GLU A 49 -0.16 19.56 1.06
C GLU A 49 0.52 19.71 2.44
N THR A 50 -0.25 19.84 3.52
CA THR A 50 0.29 19.98 4.88
C THR A 50 0.83 18.65 5.38
N GLU A 51 0.09 17.55 5.21
CA GLU A 51 0.60 16.21 5.51
C GLU A 51 1.77 15.84 4.59
N ARG A 52 1.79 16.29 3.32
CA ARG A 52 2.94 16.08 2.42
C ARG A 52 4.19 16.81 2.93
N MET A 53 4.02 18.05 3.37
CA MET A 53 5.09 18.83 3.99
C MET A 53 5.60 18.17 5.28
N ILE A 54 4.69 17.62 6.10
CA ILE A 54 5.05 16.90 7.32
C ILE A 54 5.85 15.63 6.99
N ASP A 55 5.36 14.80 6.07
CA ASP A 55 6.06 13.58 5.63
C ASP A 55 7.44 13.92 5.02
N LEU A 56 7.55 15.01 4.24
CA LEU A 56 8.83 15.45 3.69
C LEU A 56 9.82 15.85 4.80
N ALA A 57 9.37 16.61 5.79
CA ALA A 57 10.19 16.99 6.94
C ALA A 57 10.64 15.77 7.77
N GLU A 58 9.74 14.81 7.96
CA GLU A 58 10.02 13.54 8.63
C GLU A 58 11.09 12.73 7.87
N ARG A 59 11.00 12.67 6.54
CA ARG A 59 12.02 12.04 5.69
C ARG A 59 13.36 12.75 5.73
N VAL A 60 13.37 14.09 5.74
CA VAL A 60 14.60 14.89 5.88
C VAL A 60 15.32 14.57 7.20
N LEU A 61 14.59 14.49 8.32
CA LEU A 61 15.18 14.10 9.60
C LEU A 61 15.63 12.62 9.60
N SER A 62 14.84 11.73 9.00
CA SER A 62 15.14 10.29 8.93
C SER A 62 16.33 9.96 8.03
N ALA A 63 16.63 10.82 7.05
CA ALA A 63 17.77 10.67 6.15
C ALA A 63 19.13 10.92 6.85
N ALA A 64 19.14 11.23 8.15
CA ALA A 64 20.33 11.41 8.98
C ALA A 64 21.37 10.29 8.77
N GLY A 65 22.65 10.68 8.75
CA GLY A 65 23.79 9.82 8.44
C GLY A 65 24.62 10.35 7.28
N ARG A 66 25.09 9.45 6.39
CA ARG A 66 25.99 9.79 5.27
C ARG A 66 25.39 10.73 4.22
N ARG A 67 24.06 10.86 4.15
CA ARG A 67 23.37 11.69 3.15
C ARG A 67 23.26 13.16 3.55
N THR A 68 23.04 13.47 4.83
CA THR A 68 22.88 14.85 5.31
C THR A 68 24.11 15.39 6.05
N GLY A 69 25.12 14.55 6.31
CA GLY A 69 26.32 14.91 7.07
C GLY A 69 26.12 14.94 8.59
N PHE A 70 24.89 14.74 9.07
CA PHE A 70 24.56 14.68 10.50
C PHE A 70 24.32 13.24 10.94
N GLY A 71 25.25 12.67 11.72
CA GLY A 71 25.19 11.29 12.20
C GLY A 71 24.49 11.12 13.55
N HIS A 72 24.18 12.22 14.26
CA HIS A 72 23.60 12.18 15.59
C HIS A 72 22.61 13.33 15.83
N HIS A 73 21.46 13.08 16.48
CA HIS A 73 20.47 14.13 16.78
C HIS A 73 21.01 15.38 17.46
N GLU A 74 22.09 15.26 18.24
CA GLU A 74 22.69 16.42 18.92
C GLU A 74 23.41 17.34 17.93
N GLU A 75 23.97 16.80 16.83
CA GLU A 75 24.54 17.60 15.74
C GLU A 75 23.43 18.35 14.99
N ILE A 76 22.29 17.69 14.73
CA ILE A 76 21.08 18.32 14.17
C ILE A 76 20.59 19.42 15.10
N ARG A 77 20.49 19.15 16.41
CA ARG A 77 20.04 20.13 17.40
C ARG A 77 20.99 21.33 17.46
N GLN A 78 22.30 21.11 17.50
CA GLN A 78 23.29 22.16 17.54
C GLN A 78 23.19 23.02 16.27
N SER A 79 23.14 22.40 15.09
CA SER A 79 22.97 23.09 13.81
C SER A 79 21.69 23.95 13.77
N MET A 80 20.55 23.39 14.19
CA MET A 80 19.29 24.14 14.27
C MET A 80 19.33 25.28 15.30
N THR A 81 20.06 25.12 16.40
CA THR A 81 20.20 26.13 17.45
C THR A 81 21.08 27.29 17.01
N GLU A 82 22.15 27.00 16.25
CA GLU A 82 23.02 28.02 15.64
C GLU A 82 22.33 28.73 14.47
N TRP A 83 21.47 28.02 13.73
CA TRP A 83 20.73 28.55 12.59
C TRP A 83 19.54 29.46 12.98
N ALA A 84 18.76 29.08 13.99
CA ALA A 84 17.50 29.76 14.30
C ALA A 84 17.63 31.30 14.51
N PRO A 85 18.67 31.81 15.20
CA PRO A 85 18.90 33.25 15.37
C PRO A 85 19.07 34.03 14.06
N ASP A 86 19.73 33.42 13.08
CA ASP A 86 20.11 34.08 11.84
C ASP A 86 18.95 34.15 10.82
N ARG A 87 17.90 33.32 11.00
CA ARG A 87 16.71 33.26 10.11
C ARG A 87 15.60 34.23 10.54
N GLY A 88 15.97 35.43 11.00
CA GLY A 88 15.03 36.52 11.27
C GLY A 88 14.09 36.25 12.46
N GLU A 89 14.65 36.01 13.65
CA GLU A 89 13.90 35.87 14.90
C GLU A 89 13.04 37.10 15.25
N ASP A 90 13.31 38.27 14.66
CA ASP A 90 12.63 39.54 14.92
C ASP A 90 11.37 39.78 14.06
N ARG A 91 10.80 38.73 13.46
CA ARG A 91 9.53 38.84 12.72
C ARG A 91 8.43 39.40 13.62
N ALA A 92 7.89 40.57 13.29
CA ALA A 92 6.86 41.24 14.09
C ALA A 92 5.60 40.39 14.32
N ALA A 93 5.26 39.51 13.36
CA ALA A 93 4.11 38.62 13.45
C ALA A 93 4.33 37.42 14.40
N ASP A 94 5.57 36.93 14.53
CA ASP A 94 5.87 35.82 15.43
C ASP A 94 7.35 35.80 15.89
N PRO A 95 7.73 36.67 16.86
CA PRO A 95 9.11 36.77 17.33
C PRO A 95 9.60 35.47 17.97
N GLY A 96 10.80 35.01 17.61
CA GLY A 96 11.44 33.82 18.17
C GLY A 96 10.79 32.48 17.77
N TYR A 97 9.94 32.46 16.74
CA TYR A 97 9.28 31.25 16.24
C TYR A 97 10.26 30.08 16.02
N TRP A 98 11.32 30.30 15.24
CA TRP A 98 12.29 29.26 14.88
C TRP A 98 12.95 28.66 16.12
N ARG A 99 13.41 29.50 17.04
CA ARG A 99 14.03 29.05 18.29
C ARG A 99 13.06 28.20 19.11
N ARG A 100 11.82 28.64 19.28
CA ARG A 100 10.81 27.87 20.01
C ARG A 100 10.54 26.52 19.37
N MET A 101 10.41 26.46 18.05
CA MET A 101 10.16 25.21 17.34
C MET A 101 11.36 24.28 17.34
N THR A 102 12.59 24.81 17.21
CA THR A 102 13.82 24.04 17.41
C THR A 102 13.84 23.39 18.78
N PHE A 103 13.45 24.09 19.85
CA PHE A 103 13.36 23.52 21.20
C PHE A 103 12.19 22.55 21.38
N ALA A 104 11.09 22.71 20.64
CA ALA A 104 9.94 21.82 20.69
C ALA A 104 10.20 20.44 20.08
N LEU A 105 11.21 20.31 19.21
CA LEU A 105 11.65 19.02 18.70
C LEU A 105 12.34 18.20 19.82
N SER A 106 11.88 16.97 20.03
CA SER A 106 12.50 16.01 20.93
C SER A 106 13.70 15.31 20.26
N PRO A 107 14.60 14.70 21.05
CA PRO A 107 15.66 13.84 20.50
C PRO A 107 15.13 12.71 19.61
N ARG A 108 13.97 12.13 19.95
CA ARG A 108 13.34 11.06 19.16
C ARG A 108 12.88 11.59 17.79
N GLU A 109 12.22 12.74 17.77
CA GLU A 109 11.81 13.41 16.52
C GLU A 109 13.00 13.66 15.60
N ARG A 110 14.12 14.18 16.15
CA ARG A 110 15.33 14.45 15.35
C ARG A 110 16.04 13.20 14.82
N ASN A 111 16.03 12.09 15.57
CA ASN A 111 16.72 10.86 15.16
C ASN A 111 15.93 10.03 14.16
N PHE A 112 14.60 10.01 14.28
CA PHE A 112 13.75 9.05 13.58
C PHE A 112 12.72 9.70 12.66
N GLY A 113 12.65 11.03 12.62
CA GLY A 113 11.69 11.75 11.80
C GLY A 113 10.24 11.36 12.09
N CYS A 114 9.84 11.32 13.35
CA CYS A 114 8.45 11.08 13.73
C CYS A 114 7.91 12.29 14.50
N LEU A 115 7.40 13.30 13.79
CA LEU A 115 6.95 14.56 14.38
C LEU A 115 5.71 14.31 15.25
N ASN A 116 5.83 14.64 16.53
CA ASN A 116 4.77 14.46 17.52
C ASN A 116 4.02 15.78 17.75
N GLY A 117 2.76 15.67 18.20
CA GLY A 117 1.90 16.81 18.50
C GLY A 117 0.58 16.71 17.73
N ASP A 118 -0.29 17.69 17.93
CA ASP A 118 -1.45 17.84 17.05
C ASP A 118 -1.02 18.23 15.62
N HIS A 119 -1.96 18.18 14.67
CA HIS A 119 -1.69 18.47 13.27
C HIS A 119 -1.03 19.85 13.05
N ASN A 120 -1.42 20.87 13.82
CA ASN A 120 -0.85 22.22 13.70
C ASN A 120 0.57 22.29 14.29
N GLU A 121 0.82 21.61 15.41
CA GLU A 121 2.16 21.50 15.99
C GLU A 121 3.11 20.76 15.05
N ARG A 122 2.67 19.63 14.47
CA ARG A 122 3.42 18.87 13.46
C ARG A 122 3.75 19.75 12.25
N ALA A 123 2.77 20.49 11.72
CA ALA A 123 2.98 21.40 10.59
C ALA A 123 4.02 22.49 10.90
N LYS A 124 3.99 23.09 12.10
CA LYS A 124 4.97 24.10 12.52
C LYS A 124 6.38 23.52 12.68
N LYS A 125 6.48 22.32 13.25
CA LYS A 125 7.74 21.58 13.35
C LYS A 125 8.28 21.24 11.96
N ALA A 126 7.43 20.73 11.07
CA ALA A 126 7.80 20.39 9.69
C ALA A 126 8.34 21.60 8.94
N LYS A 127 7.62 22.72 8.99
CA LYS A 127 8.08 24.00 8.41
C LYS A 127 9.44 24.45 8.95
N THR A 128 9.69 24.25 10.25
CA THR A 128 10.97 24.57 10.88
C THR A 128 12.10 23.67 10.36
N VAL A 129 11.83 22.38 10.23
CA VAL A 129 12.77 21.40 9.68
C VAL A 129 13.12 21.72 8.23
N LEU A 130 12.12 21.94 7.37
CA LEU A 130 12.35 22.22 5.95
C LEU A 130 13.09 23.54 5.73
N ALA A 131 12.76 24.57 6.51
CA ALA A 131 13.50 25.84 6.49
C ALA A 131 14.98 25.62 6.87
N TRP A 132 15.24 24.95 7.99
CA TRP A 132 16.62 24.62 8.40
C TRP A 132 17.36 23.82 7.34
N ALA A 133 16.70 22.78 6.82
CA ALA A 133 17.27 21.88 5.82
C ALA A 133 17.65 22.64 4.54
N SER A 134 16.77 23.51 4.05
CA SER A 134 17.02 24.35 2.88
C SER A 134 18.26 25.24 3.00
N ASP A 135 18.60 25.71 4.21
CA ASP A 135 19.78 26.57 4.42
C ASP A 135 21.06 25.78 4.72
N ARG A 136 20.93 24.54 5.20
CA ARG A 136 22.05 23.79 5.81
C ARG A 136 22.44 22.53 5.04
N LEU A 137 21.55 22.00 4.21
CA LEU A 137 21.79 20.80 3.42
C LEU A 137 21.98 21.15 1.95
N GLU A 138 22.69 20.30 1.21
CA GLU A 138 22.88 20.45 -0.22
C GLU A 138 21.56 20.22 -0.96
N MET A 139 21.26 21.06 -1.96
CA MET A 139 20.00 20.98 -2.70
C MET A 139 19.80 19.60 -3.35
N GLU A 140 20.84 19.02 -3.94
CA GLU A 140 20.78 17.67 -4.56
C GLU A 140 20.32 16.59 -3.54
N THR A 141 20.70 16.74 -2.26
CA THR A 141 20.24 15.83 -1.21
C THR A 141 18.74 16.01 -0.93
N LEU A 142 18.26 17.25 -0.91
CA LEU A 142 16.87 17.58 -0.64
C LEU A 142 15.96 17.15 -1.81
N GLU A 143 16.36 17.44 -3.04
CA GLU A 143 15.70 16.96 -4.26
C GLU A 143 15.63 15.43 -4.29
N GLY A 144 16.71 14.74 -3.92
CA GLY A 144 16.72 13.27 -3.85
C GLY A 144 15.78 12.70 -2.77
N ILE A 145 15.62 13.38 -1.64
CA ILE A 145 14.68 12.98 -0.58
C ILE A 145 13.24 13.19 -1.04
N GLU A 146 12.93 14.33 -1.66
CA GLU A 146 11.60 14.62 -2.19
C GLU A 146 11.23 13.72 -3.37
N GLN A 147 12.17 13.44 -4.28
CA GLN A 147 11.97 12.46 -5.35
C GLN A 147 11.60 11.08 -4.79
N ALA A 148 12.31 10.62 -3.76
CA ALA A 148 12.00 9.36 -3.09
C ALA A 148 10.63 9.38 -2.34
N GLN A 149 10.18 10.56 -1.89
CA GLN A 149 8.81 10.72 -1.38
C GLN A 149 7.79 10.50 -2.49
N PHE A 150 7.96 11.16 -3.63
CA PHE A 150 7.05 11.00 -4.78
C PHE A 150 7.01 9.55 -5.27
N GLU A 151 8.16 8.89 -5.41
CA GLU A 151 8.22 7.46 -5.80
C GLU A 151 7.48 6.56 -4.81
N ALA A 152 7.60 6.82 -3.50
CA ALA A 152 6.87 6.07 -2.48
C ALA A 152 5.35 6.31 -2.58
N ILE A 153 4.91 7.55 -2.85
CA ILE A 153 3.51 7.89 -3.06
C ILE A 153 2.96 7.19 -4.31
N GLU A 154 3.68 7.21 -5.43
CA GLU A 154 3.29 6.50 -6.65
C GLU A 154 3.15 5.01 -6.40
N GLN A 155 4.14 4.40 -5.74
CA GLN A 155 4.13 2.97 -5.46
C GLN A 155 2.96 2.59 -4.55
N ALA A 156 2.64 3.40 -3.54
CA ALA A 156 1.49 3.15 -2.67
C ALA A 156 0.17 3.17 -3.45
N TRP A 157 0.00 4.13 -4.37
CA TRP A 157 -1.17 4.16 -5.26
C TRP A 157 -1.23 2.96 -6.20
N ARG A 158 -0.11 2.59 -6.84
CA ARG A 158 -0.04 1.39 -7.70
C ARG A 158 -0.47 0.14 -6.94
N SER A 159 0.05 -0.06 -5.73
CA SER A 159 -0.32 -1.18 -4.86
C SER A 159 -1.82 -1.18 -4.54
N ALA A 160 -2.43 -0.03 -4.25
CA ALA A 160 -3.86 0.06 -3.96
C ALA A 160 -4.75 -0.20 -5.19
N VAL A 161 -4.32 0.26 -6.37
CA VAL A 161 -5.00 -0.02 -7.64
C VAL A 161 -4.93 -1.51 -7.96
N GLU A 162 -3.76 -2.13 -7.79
CA GLU A 162 -3.56 -3.58 -7.96
C GLU A 162 -4.43 -4.39 -6.99
N ALA A 163 -4.42 -4.04 -5.70
CA ALA A 163 -5.25 -4.69 -4.70
C ALA A 163 -6.74 -4.57 -5.03
N THR A 164 -7.19 -3.40 -5.49
CA THR A 164 -8.58 -3.20 -5.91
C THR A 164 -8.92 -4.04 -7.13
N LYS A 165 -8.03 -4.10 -8.12
CA LYS A 165 -8.24 -4.93 -9.31
C LYS A 165 -8.35 -6.40 -8.97
N GLU A 166 -7.47 -6.90 -8.10
CA GLU A 166 -7.48 -8.29 -7.66
C GLU A 166 -8.76 -8.61 -6.87
N ARG A 167 -9.13 -7.75 -5.90
CA ARG A 167 -10.39 -7.89 -5.16
C ARG A 167 -11.60 -7.97 -6.09
N ARG A 168 -11.70 -7.08 -7.09
CA ARG A 168 -12.82 -7.11 -8.05
C ARG A 168 -12.80 -8.36 -8.93
N ALA A 169 -11.62 -8.86 -9.28
CA ALA A 169 -11.51 -10.10 -10.04
C ALA A 169 -11.98 -11.31 -9.22
N VAL A 170 -11.67 -11.34 -7.92
CA VAL A 170 -12.21 -12.33 -6.97
C VAL A 170 -13.72 -12.20 -6.82
N GLU A 171 -14.24 -10.99 -6.61
CA GLU A 171 -15.69 -10.74 -6.49
C GLU A 171 -16.44 -11.17 -7.76
N ALA A 172 -15.93 -10.83 -8.94
CA ALA A 172 -16.51 -11.26 -10.20
C ALA A 172 -16.46 -12.80 -10.36
N PHE A 173 -15.35 -13.41 -9.99
CA PHE A 173 -15.20 -14.88 -10.00
C PHE A 173 -16.16 -15.57 -9.02
N ALA A 174 -16.45 -14.97 -7.87
CA ALA A 174 -17.41 -15.51 -6.91
C ALA A 174 -18.86 -15.40 -7.40
N VAL A 175 -19.21 -14.29 -8.07
CA VAL A 175 -20.57 -14.04 -8.57
C VAL A 175 -20.89 -14.89 -9.81
N ASP A 176 -19.95 -14.99 -10.75
CA ASP A 176 -20.11 -15.78 -11.98
C ASP A 176 -18.81 -16.52 -12.31
N PRO A 177 -18.54 -17.66 -11.64
CA PRO A 177 -17.35 -18.45 -11.91
C PRO A 177 -17.36 -18.93 -13.36
N PRO A 178 -16.34 -18.65 -14.19
CA PRO A 178 -16.38 -18.97 -15.61
C PRO A 178 -16.37 -20.48 -15.87
N ALA A 179 -16.97 -20.92 -16.99
CA ALA A 179 -17.01 -22.35 -17.36
C ALA A 179 -15.61 -22.98 -17.54
N THR A 180 -14.63 -22.18 -17.95
CA THR A 180 -13.22 -22.55 -17.98
C THR A 180 -12.36 -21.44 -17.37
N PHE A 181 -11.28 -21.81 -16.69
CA PHE A 181 -10.36 -20.86 -16.08
C PHE A 181 -8.97 -21.48 -15.98
N GLU A 182 -7.96 -20.89 -16.63
CA GLU A 182 -6.56 -21.36 -16.59
C GLU A 182 -6.41 -22.88 -16.84
N GLY A 183 -7.11 -23.40 -17.85
CA GLY A 183 -7.10 -24.84 -18.20
C GLY A 183 -8.02 -25.74 -17.35
N TRP A 184 -8.56 -25.23 -16.24
CA TRP A 184 -9.57 -25.92 -15.45
C TRP A 184 -10.95 -25.82 -16.09
N THR A 185 -11.76 -26.87 -15.95
CA THR A 185 -13.15 -26.90 -16.45
C THR A 185 -14.12 -26.98 -15.29
N ARG A 186 -15.07 -26.03 -15.22
CA ARG A 186 -16.16 -26.03 -14.25
C ARG A 186 -17.11 -27.18 -14.53
N PHE A 187 -17.64 -27.80 -13.49
CA PHE A 187 -18.70 -28.79 -13.61
C PHE A 187 -19.69 -28.68 -12.45
N GLU A 188 -20.93 -29.11 -12.69
CA GLU A 188 -21.96 -29.17 -11.65
C GLU A 188 -21.68 -30.39 -10.76
N ALA A 189 -21.35 -30.15 -9.50
CA ALA A 189 -21.17 -31.21 -8.52
C ALA A 189 -22.54 -31.75 -8.07
N ASP A 190 -22.64 -33.07 -7.91
CA ASP A 190 -23.87 -33.74 -7.46
C ASP A 190 -23.95 -33.76 -5.93
N HIS A 191 -23.68 -32.61 -5.28
CA HIS A 191 -23.75 -32.47 -3.84
C HIS A 191 -24.12 -31.04 -3.43
N ALA A 192 -25.12 -30.90 -2.54
CA ALA A 192 -25.73 -29.61 -2.22
C ALA A 192 -24.80 -28.63 -1.49
N ALA A 193 -23.81 -29.13 -0.73
CA ALA A 193 -22.85 -28.27 -0.04
C ALA A 193 -21.82 -27.60 -0.98
N VAL A 194 -21.74 -28.03 -2.24
CA VAL A 194 -20.72 -27.55 -3.18
C VAL A 194 -21.27 -26.36 -3.96
N GLU A 195 -20.63 -25.21 -3.80
CA GLU A 195 -21.00 -23.97 -4.48
C GLU A 195 -20.38 -23.88 -5.88
N VAL A 196 -19.14 -24.32 -6.02
CA VAL A 196 -18.46 -24.40 -7.32
C VAL A 196 -17.40 -25.49 -7.29
N ALA A 197 -17.27 -26.22 -8.40
CA ALA A 197 -16.22 -27.21 -8.59
C ALA A 197 -15.58 -27.09 -9.98
N TYR A 198 -14.26 -27.19 -9.99
CA TYR A 198 -13.42 -27.26 -11.18
C TYR A 198 -12.68 -28.58 -11.21
N ARG A 199 -12.50 -29.14 -12.39
CA ARG A 199 -11.68 -30.33 -12.61
C ARG A 199 -10.57 -30.06 -13.61
N ALA A 200 -9.46 -30.76 -13.41
CA ALA A 200 -8.26 -30.66 -14.22
C ALA A 200 -7.41 -31.94 -14.12
N GLU A 201 -6.38 -32.01 -14.96
CA GLU A 201 -5.28 -32.97 -14.81
C GLU A 201 -4.04 -32.21 -14.31
N ASN A 202 -3.71 -32.36 -13.03
CA ASN A 202 -2.57 -31.71 -12.41
C ASN A 202 -1.41 -32.70 -12.35
N HIS A 203 -0.36 -32.48 -13.15
CA HIS A 203 0.81 -33.37 -13.27
C HIS A 203 0.43 -34.86 -13.45
N GLY A 204 -0.49 -35.15 -14.36
CA GLY A 204 -0.96 -36.52 -14.64
C GLY A 204 -1.96 -37.09 -13.62
N THR A 205 -2.35 -36.30 -12.61
CA THR A 205 -3.35 -36.71 -11.60
C THR A 205 -4.66 -35.97 -11.84
N PRO A 206 -5.77 -36.67 -12.12
CA PRO A 206 -7.09 -36.05 -12.17
C PRO A 206 -7.49 -35.51 -10.80
N VAL A 207 -7.77 -34.22 -10.72
CA VAL A 207 -8.11 -33.51 -9.47
C VAL A 207 -9.37 -32.69 -9.63
N VAL A 208 -10.00 -32.40 -8.48
CA VAL A 208 -11.14 -31.50 -8.33
C VAL A 208 -10.75 -30.42 -7.32
N ALA A 209 -10.91 -29.15 -7.66
CA ALA A 209 -10.82 -28.04 -6.72
C ALA A 209 -12.21 -27.43 -6.54
N ALA A 210 -12.67 -27.32 -5.30
CA ALA A 210 -14.05 -26.92 -5.01
C ALA A 210 -14.13 -25.90 -3.88
N VAL A 211 -15.14 -25.03 -3.96
CA VAL A 211 -15.65 -24.23 -2.84
C VAL A 211 -16.92 -24.88 -2.33
N PHE A 212 -17.03 -25.03 -1.01
CA PHE A 212 -18.16 -25.67 -0.36
C PHE A 212 -18.44 -25.08 1.01
N GLN A 213 -19.66 -25.21 1.49
CA GLN A 213 -20.07 -24.81 2.84
C GLN A 213 -19.40 -25.71 3.87
N THR A 214 -18.78 -25.16 4.91
CA THR A 214 -18.13 -25.96 5.97
C THR A 214 -19.14 -26.60 6.91
N ASN A 215 -20.32 -25.98 7.02
CA ASN A 215 -21.42 -26.38 7.89
C ASN A 215 -22.74 -25.87 7.29
N GLU A 216 -23.81 -26.65 7.38
CA GLU A 216 -25.12 -26.28 6.81
C GLU A 216 -25.76 -25.07 7.54
N ASP A 217 -25.38 -24.83 8.79
CA ASP A 217 -25.94 -23.78 9.65
C ASP A 217 -25.10 -22.48 9.65
N GLU A 218 -23.96 -22.45 8.96
CA GLU A 218 -23.05 -21.29 8.92
C GLU A 218 -22.77 -20.90 7.47
N ASP A 219 -22.83 -19.60 7.14
CA ASP A 219 -22.45 -19.07 5.82
C ASP A 219 -20.92 -19.10 5.59
N GLU A 220 -20.21 -20.04 6.23
CA GLU A 220 -18.77 -20.20 6.13
C GLU A 220 -18.44 -21.14 4.96
N LEU A 221 -17.60 -20.64 4.06
CA LEU A 221 -17.13 -21.39 2.89
C LEU A 221 -15.66 -21.77 3.06
N ASP A 222 -15.31 -22.95 2.57
CA ASP A 222 -13.92 -23.40 2.43
C ASP A 222 -13.60 -23.81 0.99
N ALA A 223 -12.30 -23.82 0.67
CA ALA A 223 -11.79 -24.17 -0.64
C ALA A 223 -10.68 -25.21 -0.54
N GLN A 224 -10.89 -26.37 -1.18
CA GLN A 224 -9.94 -27.48 -1.12
C GLN A 224 -9.81 -28.21 -2.47
N GLU A 225 -8.66 -28.85 -2.66
CA GLU A 225 -8.41 -29.77 -3.76
C GLU A 225 -8.48 -31.22 -3.29
N PHE A 226 -9.14 -32.05 -4.09
CA PHE A 226 -9.31 -33.48 -3.93
C PHE A 226 -8.77 -34.21 -5.16
N THR A 227 -8.36 -35.47 -5.01
CA THR A 227 -8.18 -36.32 -6.19
C THR A 227 -9.55 -36.75 -6.71
N MET A 228 -9.70 -36.91 -8.02
CA MET A 228 -10.98 -37.33 -8.62
C MET A 228 -11.46 -38.68 -8.08
N GLU A 229 -10.55 -39.61 -7.81
CA GLU A 229 -10.84 -40.90 -7.18
C GLU A 229 -11.54 -40.72 -5.82
N ARG A 230 -10.96 -39.91 -4.93
CA ARG A 230 -11.54 -39.66 -3.60
C ARG A 230 -12.83 -38.87 -3.64
N TRP A 231 -12.95 -37.96 -4.61
CA TRP A 231 -14.20 -37.23 -4.85
C TRP A 231 -15.32 -38.19 -5.25
N ILE A 232 -15.05 -39.14 -6.16
CA ILE A 232 -16.05 -40.13 -6.57
C ILE A 232 -16.38 -41.11 -5.44
N ASP A 233 -15.37 -41.59 -4.71
CA ASP A 233 -15.54 -42.56 -3.61
C ASP A 233 -16.39 -42.00 -2.46
N SER A 234 -16.39 -40.68 -2.27
CA SER A 234 -17.23 -39.98 -1.29
C SER A 234 -18.60 -39.58 -1.84
N GLY A 235 -18.91 -39.90 -3.10
CA GLY A 235 -20.16 -39.45 -3.75
C GLY A 235 -20.19 -37.95 -4.00
N GLY A 236 -19.04 -37.29 -4.09
CA GLY A 236 -18.93 -35.83 -4.24
C GLY A 236 -19.15 -35.04 -2.95
N ASP A 237 -19.19 -35.69 -1.79
CA ASP A 237 -19.29 -35.03 -0.49
C ASP A 237 -17.90 -34.49 -0.05
N PRO A 238 -17.70 -33.16 -0.03
CA PRO A 238 -16.42 -32.56 0.35
C PRO A 238 -16.07 -32.76 1.83
N HIS A 239 -17.04 -33.06 2.71
CA HIS A 239 -16.81 -33.32 4.14
C HIS A 239 -16.32 -34.75 4.39
N ALA A 240 -16.75 -35.70 3.55
CA ALA A 240 -16.30 -37.09 3.60
C ALA A 240 -15.03 -37.32 2.76
N ALA A 241 -14.82 -36.54 1.70
CA ALA A 241 -13.66 -36.65 0.83
C ALA A 241 -12.38 -36.26 1.58
N ARG A 242 -11.37 -37.15 1.59
CA ARG A 242 -10.07 -36.81 2.17
C ARG A 242 -9.33 -35.81 1.28
N PRO A 243 -8.95 -34.61 1.77
CA PRO A 243 -8.27 -33.61 0.96
C PRO A 243 -6.97 -34.13 0.36
N ASN A 244 -6.69 -33.70 -0.86
CA ASN A 244 -5.38 -33.84 -1.50
C ASN A 244 -4.47 -32.70 -1.06
N ARG A 245 -4.96 -31.46 -1.18
CA ARG A 245 -4.22 -30.23 -0.88
C ARG A 245 -5.19 -29.10 -0.52
N PHE A 246 -4.75 -28.18 0.32
CA PHE A 246 -5.46 -26.92 0.57
C PHE A 246 -5.23 -25.95 -0.58
N CYS A 247 -6.27 -25.23 -1.00
CA CYS A 247 -6.13 -24.22 -2.04
C CYS A 247 -5.14 -23.13 -1.63
N VAL A 248 -4.32 -22.68 -2.58
CA VAL A 248 -3.29 -21.66 -2.35
C VAL A 248 -3.92 -20.35 -1.89
N THR A 249 -3.33 -19.75 -0.85
CA THR A 249 -3.70 -18.43 -0.34
C THR A 249 -2.76 -17.36 -0.91
N SER A 250 -3.29 -16.31 -1.52
CA SER A 250 -2.55 -15.11 -1.89
C SER A 250 -2.35 -14.14 -0.72
N GLY A 251 -3.17 -14.26 0.34
CA GLY A 251 -3.11 -13.47 1.57
C GLY A 251 -3.78 -14.16 2.78
N SER A 252 -3.59 -13.60 3.99
CA SER A 252 -4.01 -14.21 5.26
C SER A 252 -5.50 -14.15 5.58
N ASP A 253 -6.31 -13.44 4.79
CA ASP A 253 -7.77 -13.28 4.98
C ASP A 253 -8.56 -13.50 3.67
N ASP A 254 -7.99 -14.28 2.75
CA ASP A 254 -8.63 -14.54 1.46
C ASP A 254 -9.79 -15.54 1.63
N GLY A 255 -11.01 -15.08 1.37
CA GLY A 255 -12.22 -15.91 1.36
C GLY A 255 -12.10 -17.13 0.42
N ALA A 256 -12.97 -18.13 0.55
CA ALA A 256 -12.88 -19.39 -0.20
C ALA A 256 -12.71 -19.20 -1.72
N TYR A 257 -13.43 -18.26 -2.33
CA TYR A 257 -13.29 -17.96 -3.76
C TYR A 257 -11.94 -17.36 -4.14
N ALA A 258 -11.33 -16.52 -3.29
CA ALA A 258 -9.99 -16.00 -3.53
C ALA A 258 -8.96 -17.14 -3.51
N ARG A 259 -9.06 -18.03 -2.51
CA ARG A 259 -8.22 -19.23 -2.40
C ARG A 259 -8.38 -20.15 -3.60
N LEU A 260 -9.63 -20.43 -4.02
CA LEU A 260 -9.88 -21.22 -5.23
C LEU A 260 -9.25 -20.54 -6.45
N ARG A 261 -9.56 -19.27 -6.71
CA ARG A 261 -9.03 -18.54 -7.88
C ARG A 261 -7.50 -18.57 -7.93
N SER A 262 -6.84 -18.25 -6.81
CA SER A 262 -5.38 -18.28 -6.68
C SER A 262 -4.82 -19.69 -6.95
N HIS A 263 -5.47 -20.72 -6.42
CA HIS A 263 -5.10 -22.11 -6.68
C HIS A 263 -5.18 -22.46 -8.17
N LEU A 264 -6.27 -22.10 -8.84
CA LEU A 264 -6.45 -22.39 -10.26
C LEU A 264 -5.42 -21.67 -11.14
N GLN A 265 -4.98 -20.46 -10.76
CA GLN A 265 -3.93 -19.70 -11.47
C GLN A 265 -2.52 -20.25 -11.24
N THR A 266 -2.29 -20.87 -10.08
CA THR A 266 -0.95 -21.30 -9.66
C THR A 266 -0.49 -22.57 -10.36
N PHE A 267 -1.42 -23.50 -10.64
CA PHE A 267 -1.08 -24.79 -11.24
C PHE A 267 -1.25 -24.75 -12.75
N ASP A 268 -0.16 -24.97 -13.46
CA ASP A 268 -0.15 -25.15 -14.91
C ASP A 268 -0.79 -26.51 -15.24
N ILE A 269 -2.02 -26.47 -15.74
CA ILE A 269 -2.80 -27.65 -16.08
C ILE A 269 -2.58 -27.99 -17.54
N GLU A 270 -2.26 -29.25 -17.81
CA GLU A 270 -2.18 -29.75 -19.18
C GLU A 270 -3.58 -29.73 -19.81
N SER A 271 -3.78 -28.88 -20.81
CA SER A 271 -5.02 -28.82 -21.56
C SER A 271 -5.23 -30.14 -22.31
N ARG A 272 -6.28 -30.88 -21.95
CA ARG A 272 -6.76 -32.01 -22.75
C ARG A 272 -7.40 -31.46 -24.04
N GLU A 273 -6.75 -31.68 -25.19
CA GLU A 273 -7.34 -31.52 -26.53
C GLU A 273 -8.53 -32.46 -26.75
#